data_AF-A0A0L8IAY5-F1
#
_entry.id   AF-A0A0L8IAY5-F1
#
_cell.length_a   1.000
_cell.length_b   1.000
_cell.length_c   1.000
_cell.angle_alpha   90.00
_cell.angle_beta   90.00
_cell.angle_gamma   90.00
#
_symmetry.space_group_name_H-M   'P 1'
#
loop_
_entity.id
_entity.type
_entity.pdbx_description
1 polymer ?
#
loop_
_entity_poly.entity_id
_entity_poly.type
_entity_poly.pdbx_seq_one_letter_code
_entity_poly.pdbx_strand_id
1 'polypeptide(L)'
;MLLPDDPDRGCIRFTVVSEPEKDTQTEECEEVGVAFISLVDILKNKKDIVDEEIPIYGIENQRHQVPIGRLNVSVICLKALQAVDREIVRH
;
A
#
# COMPACT_ATOMS: atom_id res chain seq x y z
N MET A 1 12.35 0.73 0.55
CA MET A 1 11.14 1.57 0.33
C MET A 1 11.38 2.71 -0.67
N LEU A 2 12.53 3.38 -0.71
CA LEU A 2 12.87 4.34 -1.78
C LEU A 2 14.09 3.91 -2.62
N LEU A 3 14.71 2.79 -2.26
CA LEU A 3 15.87 2.24 -2.96
C LEU A 3 15.42 1.48 -4.22
N PRO A 4 16.27 1.42 -5.26
CA PRO A 4 15.96 0.72 -6.52
C PRO A 4 15.62 -0.77 -6.33
N ASP A 5 16.24 -1.42 -5.34
CA ASP A 5 16.11 -2.87 -5.10
C ASP A 5 15.02 -3.22 -4.07
N ASP A 6 14.13 -2.27 -3.77
CA ASP A 6 13.01 -2.52 -2.86
C ASP A 6 12.08 -3.60 -3.44
N PRO A 7 11.79 -4.69 -2.70
CA PRO A 7 10.95 -5.78 -3.20
C PRO A 7 9.52 -5.32 -3.53
N ASP A 8 9.03 -4.32 -2.78
CA ASP A 8 7.71 -3.70 -2.99
C ASP A 8 7.77 -2.52 -3.98
N ARG A 9 8.93 -2.27 -4.60
CA ARG A 9 9.17 -1.23 -5.62
C ARG A 9 8.76 0.18 -5.17
N GLY A 10 8.89 0.43 -3.87
CA GLY A 10 8.51 1.68 -3.22
C GLY A 10 7.01 1.90 -3.09
N CYS A 11 6.23 0.82 -3.07
CA CYS A 11 4.81 0.86 -2.76
C CYS A 11 4.54 0.49 -1.30
N ILE A 12 3.61 1.20 -0.67
CA ILE A 12 2.91 0.70 0.52
C ILE A 12 1.83 -0.27 0.05
N ARG A 13 1.89 -1.51 0.55
CA ARG A 13 0.84 -2.51 0.36
C ARG A 13 -0.11 -2.52 1.56
N PHE A 14 -1.39 -2.32 1.29
CA PHE A 14 -2.47 -2.52 2.24
C PHE A 14 -3.07 -3.90 1.99
N THR A 15 -3.16 -4.74 3.02
CA THR A 15 -3.81 -6.04 2.96
C THR A 15 -5.13 -5.98 3.73
N VAL A 16 -6.22 -6.37 3.07
CA VAL A 16 -7.53 -6.57 3.70
C VAL A 16 -7.61 -8.03 4.13
N VAL A 17 -7.90 -8.26 5.40
CA VAL A 17 -8.03 -9.60 5.97
C VAL A 17 -9.43 -9.84 6.51
N SER A 18 -9.91 -11.07 6.45
CA SER A 18 -11.11 -11.50 7.16
C SER A 18 -10.73 -12.01 8.55
N GLU A 19 -11.40 -11.47 9.56
CA GLU A 19 -11.29 -11.96 10.94
C GLU A 19 -12.18 -13.20 11.10
N PRO A 20 -11.67 -14.31 11.66
CA PRO A 20 -12.45 -15.52 11.89
C PRO A 20 -13.53 -15.29 12.96
N GLU A 21 -14.58 -16.13 12.95
CA GLU A 21 -15.62 -16.07 13.99
C GLU A 21 -15.05 -16.50 15.36
N LYS A 22 -15.47 -15.83 16.44
CA LYS A 22 -14.82 -15.88 17.76
C LYS A 22 -14.72 -17.27 18.43
N ASP A 23 -15.42 -18.29 17.93
CA ASP A 23 -15.44 -19.64 18.53
C ASP A 23 -14.48 -20.64 17.88
N THR A 24 -13.81 -20.29 16.78
CA THR A 24 -12.77 -21.12 16.16
C THR A 24 -11.39 -20.52 16.46
N GLN A 25 -10.93 -20.63 17.71
CA GLN A 25 -9.63 -20.10 18.19
C GLN A 25 -8.38 -20.68 17.48
N THR A 26 -8.58 -21.52 16.46
CA THR A 26 -7.55 -22.16 15.65
C THR A 26 -7.47 -21.64 14.21
N GLU A 27 -8.43 -20.81 13.77
CA GLU A 27 -8.44 -20.29 12.40
C GLU A 27 -7.58 -19.03 12.29
N GLU A 28 -6.70 -18.99 11.29
CA GLU A 28 -5.86 -17.83 10.99
C GLU A 28 -6.66 -16.79 10.18
N CYS A 29 -6.32 -15.51 10.29
CA CYS A 29 -6.89 -14.48 9.43
C CYS A 29 -6.50 -14.74 7.97
N GLU A 30 -7.46 -14.66 7.06
CA GLU A 30 -7.24 -14.90 5.63
C GLU A 30 -7.10 -13.57 4.88
N GLU A 31 -6.17 -13.51 3.92
CA GLU A 31 -6.02 -12.34 3.04
C GLU A 31 -7.11 -12.34 1.96
N VAL A 32 -7.93 -11.30 1.93
CA VAL A 32 -9.05 -11.15 0.99
C VAL A 32 -8.66 -10.31 -0.21
N GLY A 33 -7.82 -9.29 -0.01
CA GLY A 33 -7.37 -8.43 -1.10
C GLY A 33 -6.26 -7.47 -0.74
N VAL A 34 -5.71 -6.82 -1.76
CA VAL A 34 -4.60 -5.87 -1.65
C VAL A 34 -4.89 -4.56 -2.36
N ALA A 35 -4.40 -3.47 -1.79
CA ALA A 35 -4.35 -2.15 -2.43
C ALA A 35 -2.92 -1.57 -2.30
N PHE A 36 -2.55 -0.68 -3.21
CA PHE A 36 -1.18 -0.16 -3.28
C PHE A 36 -1.16 1.36 -3.40
N ILE A 37 -0.17 1.98 -2.75
CA ILE A 37 0.20 3.38 -2.95
C ILE A 37 1.68 3.46 -3.27
N SER A 38 2.04 4.16 -4.34
CA SER A 38 3.42 4.42 -4.72
C SER A 38 3.97 5.65 -3.98
N LEU A 39 4.98 5.44 -3.15
CA LEU A 39 5.71 6.53 -2.48
C LEU A 39 6.62 7.28 -3.45
N VAL A 40 7.10 6.57 -4.47
CA VAL A 40 7.83 7.18 -5.59
C VAL A 40 6.96 8.22 -6.29
N ASP A 41 5.67 7.94 -6.46
CA ASP A 41 4.73 8.90 -7.07
C ASP A 41 4.48 10.10 -6.16
N ILE A 42 4.34 9.91 -4.84
CA ILE A 42 4.25 11.03 -3.88
C ILE A 42 5.48 11.95 -4.00
N LEU A 43 6.67 11.37 -4.05
CA LEU A 43 7.93 12.12 -4.16
C LEU A 43 8.06 12.83 -5.51
N LYS A 44 7.76 12.14 -6.60
CA LYS A 44 7.81 12.66 -7.99
C LYS A 44 6.80 13.77 -8.21
N ASN A 45 5.55 13.56 -7.78
CA ASN A 45 4.46 14.53 -7.94
C ASN A 45 4.51 15.65 -6.89
N LYS A 46 5.36 15.49 -5.86
CA LYS A 46 5.51 16.43 -4.74
C LYS A 46 4.18 16.75 -4.06
N LYS A 47 3.35 15.72 -3.88
CA LYS A 47 1.99 15.86 -3.34
C LYS A 47 1.66 14.68 -2.45
N ASP A 48 1.20 14.97 -1.24
CA ASP A 48 0.61 13.96 -0.34
C ASP A 48 -0.71 13.43 -0.91
N ILE A 49 -1.09 12.22 -0.48
CA ILE A 49 -2.40 11.63 -0.78
C ILE A 49 -3.32 11.99 0.36
N VAL A 50 -4.46 12.62 0.07
CA VAL A 50 -5.41 13.09 1.08
C VAL A 50 -6.82 12.69 0.64
N ASP A 51 -7.47 11.86 1.44
CA ASP A 51 -8.85 11.42 1.24
C ASP A 51 -9.09 10.86 -0.18
N GLU A 52 -8.16 10.03 -0.67
CA GLU A 52 -8.26 9.41 -2.00
C GLU A 52 -8.71 7.95 -1.89
N GLU A 53 -9.64 7.55 -2.77
CA GLU A 53 -10.08 6.16 -2.89
C GLU A 53 -9.17 5.36 -3.82
N ILE A 54 -8.57 4.28 -3.31
CA ILE A 54 -7.76 3.35 -4.09
C ILE A 54 -8.48 2.00 -4.27
N PRO A 55 -8.33 1.33 -5.43
CA PRO A 55 -8.96 0.04 -5.68
C PRO A 55 -8.31 -1.08 -4.85
N ILE A 56 -9.14 -1.97 -4.32
CA ILE A 56 -8.72 -3.23 -3.69
C ILE A 56 -8.87 -4.34 -4.72
N TYR A 57 -7.83 -5.12 -4.95
CA TYR A 57 -7.84 -6.29 -5.84
C TYR A 57 -7.79 -7.58 -5.03
N GLY A 58 -8.61 -8.57 -5.39
CA GLY A 58 -8.63 -9.85 -4.69
C GLY A 58 -7.35 -10.66 -4.91
N ILE A 59 -6.92 -11.41 -3.89
CA ILE A 59 -5.68 -12.21 -3.92
C ILE A 59 -5.72 -13.28 -5.04
N GLU A 60 -6.86 -13.95 -5.21
CA GLU A 60 -7.02 -15.03 -6.18
C GLU A 60 -7.13 -14.54 -7.63
N ASN A 61 -7.49 -13.27 -7.83
CA ASN A 61 -7.89 -12.71 -9.11
C ASN A 61 -6.99 -11.54 -9.57
N GLN A 62 -5.70 -11.60 -9.25
CA GLN A 62 -4.71 -10.61 -9.71
C GLN A 62 -4.67 -10.44 -11.24
N ARG A 63 -5.11 -11.46 -12.00
CA ARG A 63 -5.20 -11.40 -13.48
C ARG A 63 -6.46 -10.69 -14.01
N HIS A 64 -7.53 -10.62 -13.22
CA HIS A 64 -8.83 -10.15 -13.72
C HIS A 64 -9.02 -8.63 -13.63
N GLN A 65 -8.10 -7.87 -13.03
CA GLN A 65 -8.10 -6.40 -12.95
C GLN A 65 -9.40 -5.71 -12.47
N VAL A 66 -10.43 -6.46 -12.07
CA VAL A 66 -11.68 -5.89 -11.53
C VAL A 66 -11.49 -5.71 -10.02
N PRO A 67 -11.62 -4.46 -9.50
CA PRO A 67 -11.56 -4.22 -8.07
C PRO A 67 -12.72 -4.91 -7.34
N ILE A 68 -12.43 -5.52 -6.19
CA ILE A 68 -13.43 -6.12 -5.29
C ILE A 68 -13.97 -5.12 -4.26
N GLY A 69 -13.37 -3.93 -4.21
CA GLY A 69 -13.75 -2.86 -3.29
C GLY A 69 -12.86 -1.64 -3.45
N ARG A 70 -13.04 -0.66 -2.56
CA ARG A 70 -12.21 0.55 -2.48
C ARG A 70 -11.80 0.81 -1.04
N LEU A 71 -10.60 1.35 -0.87
CA LEU A 71 -10.08 1.81 0.41
C LEU A 71 -9.85 3.32 0.32
N ASN A 72 -10.51 4.10 1.18
CA ASN A 72 -10.22 5.52 1.31
C ASN A 72 -9.04 5.71 2.26
N VAL A 73 -8.01 6.43 1.83
CA VAL A 73 -6.76 6.62 2.58
C VAL A 73 -6.22 8.04 2.48
N SER A 74 -5.48 8.43 3.52
CA SER A 74 -4.61 9.60 3.51
C SER A 74 -3.19 9.18 3.87
N VAL A 75 -2.21 9.55 3.06
CA VAL A 75 -0.79 9.29 3.26
C VAL A 75 -0.04 10.62 3.20
N ILE A 76 0.30 11.13 4.39
CA ILE A 76 1.01 12.41 4.57
C ILE A 76 2.47 12.10 4.88
N CYS A 77 3.33 12.09 3.86
CA CYS A 77 4.72 11.67 4.02
C CYS A 77 5.72 12.43 3.15
N LEU A 78 5.27 13.35 2.28
CA LEU A 78 6.14 14.04 1.31
C LEU A 78 7.38 14.66 1.96
N LYS A 79 7.21 15.38 3.07
CA LYS A 79 8.35 16.03 3.76
C LYS A 79 9.36 15.02 4.31
N ALA A 80 8.87 13.91 4.84
CA ALA A 80 9.71 12.83 5.34
C ALA A 80 10.44 12.13 4.17
N LEU A 81 9.73 11.79 3.10
CA LEU A 81 10.33 11.18 1.90
C LEU A 81 11.41 12.08 1.29
N GLN A 82 11.15 13.39 1.18
CA GLN A 82 12.14 14.35 0.68
C GLN A 82 13.38 14.44 1.59
N ALA A 83 13.25 14.26 2.90
CA ALA A 83 14.39 14.26 3.81
C ALA A 83 15.25 13.01 3.62
N VAL A 84 14.62 11.84 3.55
CA VAL A 84 15.29 10.55 3.33
C VAL A 84 15.94 10.50 1.95
N ASP A 85 15.24 10.92 0.89
CA ASP A 85 15.77 10.94 -0.48
C ASP A 85 17.05 11.79 -0.59
N ARG A 86 17.06 12.98 0.03
CA ARG A 86 18.26 13.83 0.08
C ARG A 86 19.41 13.19 0.84
N GLU A 87 19.14 12.39 1.86
CA GLU A 87 20.17 11.69 2.62
C GLU A 87 20.75 10.51 1.82
N ILE A 88 19.90 9.75 1.13
CA ILE A 88 20.33 8.66 0.24
C ILE A 88 21.21 9.18 -0.89
N VAL A 89 20.82 10.27 -1.57
CA VAL A 89 21.58 10.85 -2.69
C VAL A 89 22.94 11.45 -2.26
N ARG A 90 23.14 11.69 -0.96
CA ARG A 90 24.41 12.24 -0.42
C ARG A 90 25.47 11.16 -0.17
N HIS A 91 25.13 9.89 -0.29
CA HIS A 91 26.03 8.75 -0.19
C HIS A 91 26.27 8.12 -1.56
#